data_AF-A0A920IPK5-F1
#
_entry.id   AF-A0A920IPK5-F1
#
_cell.length_a   1.000
_cell.length_b   1.000
_cell.length_c   1.000
_cell.angle_alpha   90.00
_cell.angle_beta   90.00
_cell.angle_gamma   90.00
#
_symmetry.space_group_name_H-M   'P 1'
#
loop_
_entity.id
_entity.type
_entity.pdbx_description
1 polymer ?
#
loop_
_entity_poly.entity_id
_entity_poly.type
_entity_poly.pdbx_seq_one_letter_code
_entity_poly.pdbx_strand_id
1 'polypeptide(L)'
;MGSRKRANPASRETAELLSEDLLLGSSLKKWAENLEIDTPNVVENSVVALYGWLARKLEVPEEWAVTAFLWSWLENQITVAAKAVPLGQNVLQKVLMSLKPRILECLTQSRLTKFDTAFSTGPTLPY
;
A
#
# COMPACT_ATOMS: atom_id res chain seq x y z
N MET A 1 -18.53 4.84 -38.65
CA MET A 1 -18.73 3.53 -38.01
C MET A 1 -17.65 3.39 -36.94
N GLY A 2 -18.01 3.72 -35.69
CA GLY A 2 -17.05 4.00 -34.61
C GLY A 2 -16.45 2.75 -34.00
N SER A 3 -15.14 2.59 -34.14
CA SER A 3 -14.36 1.57 -33.42
C SER A 3 -14.37 1.88 -31.93
N ARG A 4 -15.25 1.21 -31.16
CA ARG A 4 -15.13 1.12 -29.70
C ARG A 4 -13.80 0.42 -29.39
N LYS A 5 -12.75 1.18 -29.06
CA LYS A 5 -11.57 0.66 -28.36
C LYS A 5 -12.07 0.03 -27.07
N ARG A 6 -12.15 -1.31 -27.04
CA ARG A 6 -12.41 -2.06 -25.80
C ARG A 6 -11.26 -1.74 -24.86
N ALA A 7 -11.54 -1.07 -23.74
CA ALA A 7 -10.57 -0.88 -22.68
C ALA A 7 -10.06 -2.26 -22.23
N ASN A 8 -8.75 -2.47 -22.27
CA ASN A 8 -8.10 -3.72 -21.88
C ASN A 8 -8.34 -3.98 -20.39
N PRO A 9 -8.74 -5.19 -19.95
CA PRO A 9 -8.91 -5.54 -18.53
C PRO A 9 -7.74 -5.12 -17.64
N ALA A 10 -6.50 -5.29 -18.12
CA ALA A 10 -5.29 -4.87 -17.39
C ALA A 10 -5.29 -3.36 -17.08
N SER A 11 -5.75 -2.52 -18.02
CA SER A 11 -5.83 -1.06 -17.80
C SER A 11 -6.92 -0.68 -16.82
N ARG A 12 -7.98 -1.49 -16.70
CA ARG A 12 -9.05 -1.27 -15.72
C ARG A 12 -8.59 -1.66 -14.32
N GLU A 13 -7.95 -2.81 -14.18
CA GLU A 13 -7.38 -3.27 -12.90
C GLU A 13 -6.34 -2.28 -12.37
N THR A 14 -5.43 -1.77 -13.21
CA THR A 14 -4.47 -0.74 -12.80
C THR A 14 -5.17 0.56 -12.38
N ALA A 15 -6.23 0.97 -13.06
CA ALA A 15 -6.99 2.18 -12.70
C ALA A 15 -7.76 2.00 -11.38
N GLU A 16 -8.31 0.82 -11.13
CA GLU A 16 -8.99 0.48 -9.87
C GLU A 16 -8.01 0.48 -8.69
N LEU A 17 -6.83 -0.12 -8.86
CA LEU A 17 -5.76 -0.11 -7.84
C LEU A 17 -5.26 1.30 -7.54
N LEU A 18 -5.06 2.13 -8.56
CA LEU A 18 -4.69 3.53 -8.38
C LEU A 18 -5.78 4.31 -7.64
N SER A 19 -7.05 4.09 -8.00
CA SER A 19 -8.17 4.74 -7.33
C SER A 19 -8.26 4.35 -5.85
N GLU A 20 -8.00 3.10 -5.52
CA GLU A 20 -7.96 2.62 -4.14
C GLU A 20 -6.80 3.24 -3.35
N ASP A 21 -5.60 3.29 -3.93
CA ASP A 21 -4.41 3.90 -3.33
C ASP A 21 -4.64 5.38 -2.99
N LEU A 22 -5.19 6.15 -3.93
CA LEU A 22 -5.52 7.57 -3.73
C LEU A 22 -6.62 7.79 -2.70
N LEU A 23 -7.62 6.91 -2.64
CA LEU A 23 -8.69 6.98 -1.64
C LEU A 23 -8.16 6.73 -0.22
N LEU A 24 -7.29 5.72 -0.08
CA LEU A 24 -6.64 5.40 1.19
C LEU A 24 -5.71 6.53 1.62
N GLY A 25 -4.91 7.08 0.70
CA GLY A 25 -4.05 8.24 0.97
C GLY A 25 -4.85 9.48 1.40
N SER A 26 -5.99 9.75 0.75
CA SER A 26 -6.89 10.84 1.15
C SER A 26 -7.47 10.63 2.55
N SER A 27 -7.80 9.40 2.92
CA SER A 27 -8.32 9.05 4.24
C SER A 27 -7.24 9.21 5.32
N LEU A 28 -6.01 8.77 5.03
CA LEU A 28 -4.86 8.93 5.92
C LEU A 28 -4.49 10.40 6.11
N LYS A 29 -4.57 11.22 5.06
CA LYS A 29 -4.36 12.67 5.15
C LYS A 29 -5.34 13.33 6.11
N LYS A 30 -6.64 13.03 5.95
CA LYS A 30 -7.68 13.54 6.86
C LYS A 30 -7.44 13.13 8.32
N TRP A 31 -7.02 11.89 8.56
CA TRP A 31 -6.66 11.43 9.90
C TRP A 31 -5.51 12.26 10.48
N ALA A 32 -4.45 12.53 9.71
CA ALA A 32 -3.33 13.33 10.16
C ALA A 32 -3.72 14.79 10.42
N GLU A 33 -4.52 15.39 9.54
CA GLU A 33 -5.05 16.76 9.70
C GLU A 33 -5.91 16.90 10.97
N ASN A 34 -6.74 15.89 11.28
CA ASN A 34 -7.54 15.87 12.52
C ASN A 34 -6.69 15.79 13.79
N LEU A 35 -5.44 15.35 13.68
CA LEU A 35 -4.46 15.32 14.77
C LEU A 35 -3.50 16.51 14.74
N GLU A 36 -3.77 17.50 13.89
CA GLU A 36 -2.94 18.70 13.68
C GLU A 36 -1.51 18.36 13.23
N ILE A 37 -1.33 17.20 12.58
CA ILE A 37 -0.06 16.79 11.99
C ILE A 37 0.04 17.36 10.58
N ASP A 38 1.09 18.14 10.35
CA ASP A 38 1.37 18.73 9.05
C ASP A 38 1.68 17.66 7.97
N THR A 39 1.01 17.79 6.82
CA THR A 39 1.08 16.87 5.68
C THR A 39 1.52 17.60 4.41
N PRO A 40 2.13 16.91 3.43
CA PRO A 40 2.55 17.56 2.19
C PRO A 40 1.36 18.20 1.47
N ASN A 41 1.58 19.41 0.95
CA ASN A 41 0.58 20.15 0.19
C ASN A 41 0.49 19.63 -1.26
N VAL A 42 0.16 18.35 -1.40
CA VAL A 42 -0.08 17.66 -2.67
C VAL A 42 -1.54 17.21 -2.70
N VAL A 43 -2.16 17.35 -3.87
CA VAL A 43 -3.58 17.04 -4.11
C VAL A 43 -3.83 15.53 -4.00
N GLU A 44 -2.94 14.74 -4.61
CA GLU A 44 -3.00 13.29 -4.67
C GLU A 44 -1.81 12.70 -3.92
N ASN A 45 -2.09 11.84 -2.95
CA ASN A 45 -1.06 11.16 -2.19
C ASN A 45 -1.30 9.66 -2.28
N SER A 46 -0.28 8.92 -2.73
CA SER A 46 -0.25 7.48 -2.51
C SER A 46 -0.25 7.20 -1.01
N VAL A 47 -1.00 6.18 -0.58
CA VAL A 47 -1.06 5.84 0.85
C VAL A 47 0.33 5.48 1.38
N VAL A 48 1.16 4.82 0.57
CA VAL A 48 2.52 4.40 0.94
C VAL A 48 3.41 5.62 1.15
N ALA A 49 3.38 6.57 0.21
CA ALA A 49 4.20 7.78 0.28
C ALA A 49 3.84 8.64 1.49
N LEU A 50 2.54 8.85 1.72
CA LEU A 50 2.06 9.64 2.86
C LEU A 50 2.34 8.94 4.19
N TYR A 51 2.19 7.61 4.25
CA TYR A 51 2.54 6.84 5.44
C TYR A 51 4.02 6.99 5.79
N GLY A 52 4.92 6.91 4.79
CA GLY A 52 6.35 7.13 4.99
C GLY A 52 6.66 8.56 5.47
N TRP A 53 5.99 9.57 4.91
CA TRP A 53 6.12 10.95 5.37
C TRP A 53 5.71 11.12 6.83
N LEU A 54 4.56 10.57 7.21
CA LEU A 54 4.05 10.63 8.58
C LEU A 54 4.96 9.88 9.55
N ALA A 55 5.45 8.70 9.17
CA ALA A 55 6.42 7.96 9.97
C ALA A 55 7.69 8.77 10.23
N ARG A 56 8.19 9.49 9.22
CA ARG A 56 9.34 10.39 9.39
C ARG A 56 9.02 11.57 10.29
N LYS A 57 7.86 12.22 10.12
CA LYS A 57 7.40 13.37 10.91
C LYS A 57 7.21 13.00 12.39
N LEU A 58 6.73 11.79 12.65
CA LEU A 58 6.50 11.23 13.99
C LEU A 58 7.73 10.52 14.57
N GLU A 59 8.89 10.60 13.91
CA GLU A 59 10.15 9.99 14.34
C GLU A 59 10.08 8.47 14.58
N VAL A 60 9.20 7.78 13.86
CA VAL A 60 9.08 6.33 13.90
C VAL A 60 10.29 5.71 13.19
N PRO A 61 10.99 4.73 13.81
CA PRO A 61 12.07 4.02 13.14
C PRO A 61 11.60 3.38 11.83
N GLU A 62 12.38 3.54 10.76
CA GLU A 62 12.00 3.07 9.42
C GLU A 62 11.63 1.58 9.39
N GLU A 63 12.40 0.74 10.10
CA GLU A 63 12.12 -0.71 10.20
C GLU A 63 10.74 -0.99 10.77
N TRP A 64 10.35 -0.21 11.78
CA TRP A 64 9.06 -0.37 12.44
C TRP A 64 7.94 0.12 11.52
N ALA A 65 8.14 1.26 10.86
CA ALA A 65 7.16 1.81 9.92
C ALA A 65 6.88 0.84 8.77
N VAL A 66 7.92 0.36 8.09
CA VAL A 66 7.80 -0.57 6.96
C VAL A 66 7.22 -1.91 7.41
N THR A 67 7.68 -2.45 8.54
CA THR A 67 7.14 -3.72 9.08
C THR A 67 5.67 -3.60 9.45
N ALA A 68 5.27 -2.52 10.13
CA ALA A 68 3.88 -2.28 10.51
C ALA A 68 2.98 -2.10 9.28
N PHE A 69 3.46 -1.40 8.24
CA PHE A 69 2.73 -1.24 6.99
C PHE A 69 2.53 -2.59 6.28
N LEU A 70 3.61 -3.36 6.09
CA LEU A 70 3.56 -4.68 5.44
C LEU A 70 2.67 -5.67 6.23
N TRP A 71 2.72 -5.61 7.56
CA TRP A 71 1.86 -6.43 8.41
C TRP A 71 0.38 -6.08 8.23
N SER A 72 0.04 -4.79 8.30
CA SER A 72 -1.34 -4.30 8.12
C SER A 72 -1.89 -4.66 6.75
N TRP A 73 -1.06 -4.55 5.71
CA TRP A 73 -1.41 -4.99 4.36
C TRP A 73 -1.68 -6.50 4.31
N LEU A 74 -0.81 -7.32 4.91
CA LEU A 74 -0.96 -8.77 4.93
C LEU A 74 -2.23 -9.20 5.69
N GLU A 75 -2.53 -8.59 6.83
CA GLU A 75 -3.75 -8.87 7.58
C GLU A 75 -5.02 -8.58 6.78
N ASN A 76 -5.00 -7.50 5.99
CA ASN A 76 -6.11 -7.21 5.08
C ASN A 76 -6.27 -8.32 4.02
N GLN A 77 -5.16 -8.79 3.42
CA GLN A 77 -5.20 -9.90 2.45
C GLN A 77 -5.77 -11.19 3.06
N ILE A 78 -5.36 -11.53 4.29
CA ILE A 78 -5.90 -12.69 5.01
C ILE A 78 -7.40 -12.53 5.29
N THR A 79 -7.84 -11.33 5.67
CA THR A 79 -9.26 -11.03 5.92
C THR A 79 -10.11 -11.18 4.66
N VAL A 80 -9.61 -10.72 3.51
CA VAL A 80 -10.27 -10.90 2.22
C VAL A 80 -10.30 -12.38 1.83
N ALA A 81 -9.17 -13.10 1.95
CA ALA A 81 -9.08 -14.52 1.65
C ALA A 81 -10.03 -15.36 2.51
N ALA A 82 -10.15 -15.03 3.80
CA ALA A 82 -11.07 -15.69 4.73
C ALA A 82 -12.54 -15.54 4.32
N LYS A 83 -12.90 -14.43 3.69
CA LYS A 83 -14.26 -14.18 3.16
C LYS A 83 -14.50 -14.87 1.81
N ALA A 84 -13.45 -14.99 0.99
CA ALA A 84 -13.54 -15.52 -0.37
C ALA A 84 -13.47 -17.06 -0.43
N VAL A 85 -12.71 -17.69 0.46
CA VAL A 85 -12.51 -19.14 0.50
C VAL A 85 -12.86 -19.63 1.91
N PRO A 86 -13.75 -20.63 2.08
CA PRO A 86 -14.13 -21.16 3.39
C PRO A 86 -13.02 -22.05 3.96
N LEU A 87 -11.83 -21.49 4.14
CA LEU A 87 -10.72 -22.11 4.85
C LEU A 87 -10.96 -21.93 6.35
N GLY A 88 -10.80 -23.00 7.13
CA GLY A 88 -10.90 -22.90 8.58
C GLY A 88 -9.83 -21.95 9.15
N GLN A 89 -10.13 -21.27 10.26
CA GLN A 89 -9.26 -20.28 10.92
C GLN A 89 -7.82 -20.80 11.15
N ASN A 90 -7.67 -22.08 11.47
CA ASN A 90 -6.36 -22.72 11.67
C ASN A 90 -5.49 -22.71 10.41
N VAL A 91 -6.07 -22.82 9.21
CA VAL A 91 -5.33 -22.76 7.94
C VAL A 91 -4.84 -21.35 7.69
N LEU A 92 -5.71 -20.35 7.89
CA LEU A 92 -5.37 -18.93 7.73
C LEU A 92 -4.24 -18.51 8.68
N GLN A 93 -4.29 -18.94 9.94
CA GLN A 93 -3.24 -18.69 10.92
C GLN A 93 -1.91 -19.34 10.52
N LYS A 94 -1.93 -20.57 10.00
CA LYS A 94 -0.71 -21.24 9.49
C LYS A 94 -0.10 -20.47 8.31
N VAL A 95 -0.93 -20.00 7.38
CA VAL A 95 -0.46 -19.18 6.25
C VAL A 95 0.17 -17.88 6.76
N LEU A 96 -0.51 -17.16 7.66
CA LEU A 96 0.00 -15.93 8.26
C LEU A 96 1.36 -16.16 8.96
N MET A 97 1.48 -17.23 9.76
CA MET A 97 2.74 -17.57 10.44
C MET A 97 3.86 -17.89 9.45
N SER A 98 3.55 -18.55 8.31
CA SER A 98 4.54 -18.87 7.28
C SER A 98 5.04 -17.64 6.50
N LEU A 99 4.25 -16.55 6.47
CA LEU A 99 4.58 -15.31 5.76
C LEU A 99 5.30 -14.29 6.64
N LYS A 100 5.28 -14.44 7.97
CA LYS A 100 6.03 -13.56 8.90
C LYS A 100 7.52 -13.40 8.53
N PRO A 101 8.29 -14.46 8.23
CA PRO A 101 9.68 -14.30 7.83
C PRO A 101 9.85 -13.55 6.51
N ARG A 102 8.88 -13.69 5.59
CA ARG A 102 8.90 -13.01 4.28
C ARG A 102 8.76 -11.51 4.42
N ILE A 103 8.02 -11.01 5.41
CA ILE A 103 7.94 -9.57 5.69
C ILE A 103 9.32 -9.01 6.04
N LEU A 104 10.10 -9.72 6.85
CA LEU A 104 11.45 -9.30 7.23
C LEU A 104 12.43 -9.34 6.05
N GLU A 105 12.28 -10.32 5.17
CA GLU A 105 13.03 -10.37 3.91
C GLU A 105 12.68 -9.17 3.01
N CYS A 106 11.39 -8.85 2.86
CA CYS A 106 10.93 -7.69 2.08
C CYS A 106 11.47 -6.37 2.65
N LEU A 107 11.50 -6.19 3.98
CA LEU A 107 12.12 -5.04 4.64
C LEU A 107 13.61 -4.94 4.28
N THR A 108 14.32 -6.06 4.32
CA THR A 108 15.75 -6.08 3.96
C THR A 108 15.95 -5.69 2.51
N GLN A 109 15.09 -6.20 1.61
CA GLN A 109 15.14 -5.86 0.18
C GLN A 109 14.81 -4.40 -0.08
N SER A 110 13.81 -3.82 0.60
CA SER A 110 13.40 -2.43 0.35
C SER A 110 14.52 -1.43 0.60
N ARG A 111 15.44 -1.75 1.52
CA ARG A 111 16.65 -0.94 1.80
C ARG A 111 17.70 -0.99 0.70
N LEU A 112 17.72 -2.07 -0.07
CA LEU A 112 18.66 -2.29 -1.17
C LEU A 112 18.13 -1.74 -2.49
N THR A 113 16.81 -1.54 -2.58
CA THR A 113 16.14 -0.99 -3.75
C THR A 113 16.46 0.50 -3.90
N LYS A 114 17.11 0.88 -5.02
CA LYS A 114 17.34 2.29 -5.36
C LYS A 114 16.03 2.96 -5.80
N PHE A 115 15.90 4.26 -5.53
CA PHE A 115 14.75 5.08 -5.92
C PHE A 115 14.42 5.00 -7.42
N ASP A 116 15.42 4.73 -8.26
CA ASP A 116 15.32 4.57 -9.71
C ASP A 116 14.43 3.39 -10.14
N THR A 117 14.09 2.49 -9.21
CA THR A 117 13.23 1.31 -9.43
C THR A 117 11.92 1.37 -8.65
N ALA A 118 11.66 2.48 -7.93
CA ALA A 118 10.41 2.69 -7.22
C ALA A 118 9.28 3.01 -8.22
N PHE A 119 8.72 1.98 -8.82
CA PHE A 119 7.48 2.09 -9.56
C PHE A 119 6.34 2.26 -8.56
N SER A 120 6.00 3.51 -8.26
CA SER A 120 4.64 3.83 -7.81
C SER A 120 3.67 3.30 -8.86
N THR A 121 2.56 2.71 -8.44
CA THR A 121 1.47 2.31 -9.35
C THR A 121 0.81 3.51 -10.05
N GLY A 122 1.22 4.74 -9.74
CA GLY A 122 0.86 5.94 -10.47
C GLY A 122 1.61 6.08 -11.81
N PRO A 123 0.97 6.66 -12.84
CA PRO A 123 1.71 7.15 -14.00
C PRO A 123 2.77 8.13 -13.51
N THR A 124 3.99 7.97 -13.99
CA THR A 124 5.19 8.77 -13.66
C THR A 124 4.83 10.24 -13.39
N LEU A 125 4.97 10.68 -12.14
CA LEU A 125 4.87 12.10 -11.80
C LEU A 125 6.04 12.83 -12.47
N PRO A 126 5.79 13.86 -13.30
CA PRO A 126 6.87 14.72 -13.78
C PRO A 126 7.41 15.54 -12.61
N TYR A 127 8.74 15.59 -12.52
CA TYR A 127 9.51 16.41 -11.58
C TYR A 127 9.23 17.91 -11.75
#